data_AF-A0A2K3NJ24-F1
#
_entry.id   AF-A0A2K3NJ24-F1
#
_cell.length_a   1.000
_cell.length_b   1.000
_cell.length_c   1.000
_cell.angle_alpha   90.00
_cell.angle_beta   90.00
_cell.angle_gamma   90.00
#
_symmetry.space_group_name_H-M   'P 1'
#
loop_
_entity.id
_entity.type
_entity.pdbx_description
1 polymer ?
#
loop_
_entity_poly.entity_id
_entity_poly.type
_entity_poly.pdbx_seq_one_letter_code
_entity_poly.pdbx_strand_id
1 'polypeptide(L)'
;MNYHPSRMLTLVYQPFAFGTIAILAYNEAKQNTRKRNLIGYWLFFLSVLAVLILDLATSGKGGLGPFIGVCVISGIFGIADAYTQGGMIGDLSYMLPEFMQSFLAGEAASGALTSGLRLMTKAIFNNSKDGLRKGAIMFFIISTIFELLCVILYAFVFPKLPIVKYYRSKAASEGSKTVTADLAAGGIQTSPEGATGESTQFERKGKKQLLKENIDYALDMFMIYTLTLSIFPGFLSEDTGKHSLGTWYALVLIAMYNVWDLVGRYVPLIKIINMESRKLITTAVVLRFLLVPAFYFTAKYGTQGWMIFLTSFLGLSNGYLTVCVLTAAPKGYKGPEQNALGNILVFFILG
;
A
#
# COMPACT_ATOMS: atom_id res chain seq x y z
N MET A 1 23.44 -21.59 11.54
CA MET A 1 22.66 -20.67 10.71
C MET A 1 21.26 -20.60 11.29
N ASN A 2 20.95 -19.53 12.04
CA ASN A 2 19.60 -19.34 12.55
C ASN A 2 18.71 -18.88 11.39
N TYR A 3 17.83 -19.77 10.96
CA TYR A 3 16.83 -19.48 9.94
C TYR A 3 15.90 -18.39 10.50
N HIS A 4 15.69 -17.29 9.76
CA HIS A 4 14.68 -16.27 10.09
C HIS A 4 13.51 -16.40 9.09
N PRO A 5 12.48 -17.23 9.38
CA PRO A 5 11.38 -17.49 8.45
C PRO A 5 10.65 -16.23 8.00
N SER A 6 10.59 -15.19 8.84
CA SER A 6 9.96 -13.91 8.53
C SER A 6 10.62 -13.20 7.34
N ARG A 7 11.95 -13.27 7.22
CA ARG A 7 12.69 -12.66 6.10
C ARG A 7 12.41 -13.39 4.78
N MET A 8 12.18 -14.69 4.83
CA MET A 8 11.82 -15.48 3.66
C MET A 8 10.46 -15.07 3.07
N LEU A 9 9.49 -14.70 3.91
CA LEU A 9 8.19 -14.25 3.42
C LEU A 9 8.31 -12.96 2.61
N THR A 10 9.10 -11.99 3.08
CA THR A 10 9.39 -10.75 2.33
C THR A 10 10.14 -11.04 1.04
N LEU A 11 11.14 -11.94 1.06
CA LEU A 11 11.91 -12.35 -0.12
C LEU A 11 11.05 -13.07 -1.17
N VAL A 12 9.97 -13.74 -0.76
CA VAL A 12 9.01 -14.33 -1.68
C VAL A 12 8.00 -13.29 -2.15
N TYR A 13 7.44 -12.49 -1.25
CA TYR A 13 6.45 -11.45 -1.56
C TYR A 13 6.96 -10.43 -2.58
N GLN A 14 8.14 -9.83 -2.34
CA GLN A 14 8.60 -8.66 -3.08
C GLN A 14 8.81 -8.93 -4.58
N PRO A 15 9.48 -10.02 -5.01
CA PRO A 15 9.66 -10.28 -6.44
C PRO A 15 8.34 -10.51 -7.18
N PHE A 16 7.36 -11.17 -6.54
CA PHE A 16 6.04 -11.37 -7.14
C PHE A 16 5.27 -10.05 -7.23
N ALA A 17 5.32 -9.20 -6.20
CA ALA A 17 4.73 -7.87 -6.24
C ALA A 17 5.36 -7.02 -7.36
N PHE A 18 6.68 -6.90 -7.37
CA PHE A 18 7.44 -6.11 -8.35
C PHE A 18 7.23 -6.59 -9.79
N GLY A 19 7.38 -7.90 -10.05
CA GLY A 19 7.18 -8.47 -11.38
C GLY A 19 5.76 -8.28 -11.89
N THR A 20 4.76 -8.44 -11.00
CA THR A 20 3.35 -8.26 -11.36
C THR A 20 3.05 -6.79 -11.66
N ILE A 21 3.49 -5.84 -10.83
CA ILE A 21 3.23 -4.41 -11.09
C ILE A 21 3.97 -3.94 -12.34
N ALA A 22 5.17 -4.45 -12.65
CA ALA A 22 5.87 -4.14 -13.89
C ALA A 22 5.05 -4.53 -15.12
N ILE A 23 4.48 -5.75 -15.13
CA ILE A 23 3.63 -6.25 -16.21
C ILE A 23 2.33 -5.42 -16.31
N LEU A 24 1.71 -5.11 -15.17
CA LEU A 24 0.47 -4.35 -15.12
C LEU A 24 0.66 -2.89 -15.54
N ALA A 25 1.69 -2.20 -15.05
CA ALA A 25 2.02 -0.83 -15.45
C ALA A 25 2.43 -0.77 -16.94
N TYR A 26 3.06 -1.82 -17.47
CA TYR A 26 3.33 -1.90 -18.90
C TYR A 26 2.06 -2.10 -19.73
N ASN A 27 1.08 -2.87 -19.26
CA ASN A 27 -0.14 -3.17 -20.01
C ASN A 27 -1.37 -2.36 -19.58
N GLU A 28 -1.21 -1.38 -18.69
CA GLU A 28 -2.28 -0.62 -18.02
C GLU A 28 -3.38 -0.18 -18.99
N ALA A 29 -2.99 0.46 -20.09
CA ALA A 29 -3.90 1.04 -21.07
C ALA A 29 -4.87 0.05 -21.73
N LYS A 30 -4.54 -1.26 -21.69
CA LYS A 30 -5.33 -2.34 -22.28
C LYS A 30 -6.15 -3.10 -21.23
N GLN A 31 -5.87 -2.89 -19.95
CA GLN A 31 -6.52 -3.64 -18.88
C GLN A 31 -7.69 -2.87 -18.29
N ASN A 32 -8.75 -3.60 -17.99
CA ASN A 32 -9.90 -3.03 -17.31
C ASN A 32 -9.64 -2.93 -15.80
N THR A 33 -9.78 -1.74 -15.23
CA THR A 33 -9.48 -1.45 -13.82
C THR A 33 -10.37 -2.25 -12.88
N ARG A 34 -11.68 -2.34 -13.15
CA ARG A 34 -12.62 -3.20 -12.40
C ARG A 34 -12.13 -4.63 -12.25
N LYS A 35 -11.80 -5.27 -13.38
CA LYS A 35 -11.38 -6.68 -13.41
C LYS A 35 -10.11 -6.85 -12.60
N ARG A 36 -9.14 -5.95 -12.77
CA ARG A 36 -7.89 -5.95 -12.03
C ARG A 36 -8.11 -5.87 -10.52
N ASN A 37 -8.84 -4.86 -10.04
CA ASN A 37 -9.09 -4.66 -8.62
C ASN A 37 -9.90 -5.80 -8.00
N LEU A 38 -10.91 -6.33 -8.70
CA LEU A 38 -11.67 -7.49 -8.22
C LEU A 38 -10.79 -8.73 -8.08
N ILE A 39 -9.90 -9.00 -9.04
CA ILE A 39 -8.94 -10.09 -8.92
C ILE A 39 -8.06 -9.88 -7.68
N GLY A 40 -7.52 -8.68 -7.49
CA GLY A 40 -6.68 -8.35 -6.32
C GLY A 40 -7.40 -8.58 -4.99
N TYR A 41 -8.60 -8.01 -4.80
CA TYR A 41 -9.37 -8.20 -3.57
C TYR A 41 -9.79 -9.66 -3.33
N TRP A 42 -10.18 -10.40 -4.38
CA TRP A 42 -10.47 -11.83 -4.24
C TRP A 42 -9.23 -12.63 -3.87
N LEU A 43 -8.06 -12.31 -4.43
CA LEU A 43 -6.80 -12.96 -4.07
C LEU A 43 -6.42 -12.67 -2.62
N PHE A 44 -6.62 -11.44 -2.12
CA PHE A 44 -6.43 -11.12 -0.70
C PHE A 44 -7.33 -11.97 0.19
N PHE A 45 -8.64 -11.97 -0.07
CA PHE A 45 -9.62 -12.77 0.68
C PHE A 45 -9.26 -14.27 0.70
N LEU A 46 -9.00 -14.85 -0.47
CA LEU A 46 -8.67 -16.27 -0.59
C LEU A 46 -7.33 -16.60 0.06
N SER A 47 -6.35 -15.70 0.01
CA SER A 47 -5.04 -15.89 0.64
C SER A 47 -5.15 -15.89 2.17
N VAL A 48 -5.86 -14.92 2.76
CA VAL A 48 -6.09 -14.89 4.22
C VAL A 48 -6.83 -16.14 4.67
N LEU A 49 -7.88 -16.53 3.94
CA LEU A 49 -8.62 -17.77 4.21
C LEU A 49 -7.74 -19.01 4.10
N ALA A 50 -6.85 -19.07 3.09
CA ALA A 50 -5.91 -20.17 2.91
C ALA A 50 -4.92 -20.26 4.07
N VAL A 51 -4.42 -19.15 4.63
CA VAL A 51 -3.56 -19.18 5.84
C VAL A 51 -4.33 -19.76 7.03
N LEU A 52 -5.58 -19.35 7.22
CA LEU A 52 -6.43 -19.89 8.29
C LEU A 52 -6.65 -21.40 8.13
N ILE A 53 -7.01 -21.86 6.92
CA ILE A 53 -7.20 -23.29 6.62
C ILE A 53 -5.89 -24.06 6.84
N LEU A 54 -4.76 -23.51 6.42
CA LEU A 54 -3.46 -24.13 6.60
C LEU A 54 -3.10 -24.30 8.09
N ASP A 55 -3.31 -23.28 8.92
CA ASP A 55 -3.10 -23.40 10.37
C ASP A 55 -4.01 -24.48 10.98
N LEU A 56 -5.30 -24.48 10.64
CA LEU A 56 -6.26 -25.44 11.17
C LEU A 56 -5.94 -26.88 10.73
N ALA A 57 -5.66 -27.10 9.44
CA ALA A 57 -5.36 -28.41 8.88
C ALA A 57 -4.05 -29.00 9.41
N THR A 58 -3.06 -28.15 9.67
CA THR A 58 -1.76 -28.57 10.22
C THR A 58 -1.76 -28.60 11.75
N SER A 59 -2.86 -28.20 12.40
CA SER A 59 -2.94 -27.99 13.84
C SER A 59 -1.84 -27.04 14.37
N GLY A 60 -1.41 -26.08 13.54
CA GLY A 60 -0.29 -25.17 13.85
C GLY A 60 1.05 -25.89 14.00
N LYS A 61 1.16 -27.17 13.61
CA LYS A 61 2.42 -27.90 13.63
C LYS A 61 3.31 -27.30 12.55
N GLY A 62 4.52 -26.93 12.95
CA GLY A 62 5.54 -26.50 11.99
C GLY A 62 5.99 -27.65 11.09
N GLY A 63 6.92 -27.35 10.18
CA GLY A 63 7.50 -28.33 9.27
C GLY A 63 7.67 -27.75 7.87
N LEU A 64 8.30 -28.52 7.00
CA LEU A 64 8.61 -28.09 5.63
C LEU A 64 7.34 -27.80 4.81
N GLY A 65 6.32 -28.66 4.91
CA GLY A 65 5.05 -28.51 4.19
C GLY A 65 4.29 -27.22 4.55
N PRO A 66 3.95 -26.98 5.84
CA PRO A 66 3.32 -25.73 6.28
C PRO A 66 4.14 -24.50 5.93
N PHE A 67 5.47 -24.57 6.06
CA PHE A 67 6.36 -23.47 5.68
C PHE A 67 6.29 -23.14 4.18
N ILE A 68 6.39 -24.15 3.30
CA ILE A 68 6.23 -23.97 1.86
C ILE A 68 4.84 -23.39 1.54
N GLY A 69 3.80 -23.88 2.21
CA GLY A 69 2.43 -23.36 2.07
C GLY A 69 2.34 -21.87 2.37
N VAL A 70 2.88 -21.41 3.51
CA VAL A 70 2.90 -19.99 3.87
C VAL A 70 3.73 -19.17 2.87
N CYS A 71 4.86 -19.68 2.37
CA CYS A 71 5.66 -19.01 1.34
C CYS A 71 4.87 -18.82 0.03
N VAL A 72 4.18 -19.86 -0.45
CA VAL A 72 3.34 -19.77 -1.65
C VAL A 72 2.24 -18.73 -1.46
N ILE A 73 1.54 -18.76 -0.31
CA ILE A 73 0.51 -17.77 -0.01
C ILE A 73 1.09 -16.35 0.07
N SER A 74 2.29 -16.18 0.62
CA SER A 74 3.02 -14.90 0.65
C SER A 74 3.31 -14.36 -0.76
N GLY A 75 3.66 -15.23 -1.72
CA GLY A 75 3.81 -14.84 -3.12
C GLY A 75 2.49 -14.38 -3.74
N ILE A 76 1.38 -15.07 -3.42
CA ILE A 76 0.03 -14.67 -3.87
C ILE A 76 -0.37 -13.33 -3.28
N PHE A 77 -0.04 -13.03 -2.02
CA PHE A 77 -0.24 -11.70 -1.44
C PHE A 77 0.51 -10.62 -2.22
N GLY A 78 1.75 -10.88 -2.67
CA GLY A 78 2.50 -9.94 -3.51
C GLY A 78 1.80 -9.67 -4.84
N ILE A 79 1.24 -10.71 -5.47
CA ILE A 79 0.42 -10.57 -6.68
C ILE A 79 -0.84 -9.74 -6.36
N ALA A 80 -1.57 -10.09 -5.31
CA ALA A 80 -2.80 -9.39 -4.90
C ALA A 80 -2.56 -7.89 -4.67
N ASP A 81 -1.47 -7.55 -4.00
CA ASP A 81 -1.05 -6.18 -3.72
C ASP A 81 -0.76 -5.40 -5.00
N ALA A 82 0.02 -5.95 -5.93
CA ALA A 82 0.28 -5.32 -7.21
C ALA A 82 -0.99 -5.08 -8.06
N TYR A 83 -1.95 -6.00 -8.00
CA TYR A 83 -3.25 -5.83 -8.64
C TYR A 83 -4.03 -4.68 -8.01
N THR A 84 -4.20 -4.69 -6.69
CA THR A 84 -5.04 -3.74 -5.95
C THR A 84 -4.39 -2.35 -5.85
N GLN A 85 -3.14 -2.24 -5.38
CA GLN A 85 -2.49 -0.94 -5.22
C GLN A 85 -2.38 -0.19 -6.54
N GLY A 86 -1.79 -0.81 -7.57
CA GLY A 86 -1.63 -0.11 -8.84
C GLY A 86 -2.97 0.15 -9.54
N GLY A 87 -3.97 -0.73 -9.35
CA GLY A 87 -5.29 -0.54 -9.93
C GLY A 87 -6.08 0.57 -9.23
N MET A 88 -6.10 0.59 -7.90
CA MET A 88 -6.76 1.64 -7.10
C MET A 88 -6.04 2.98 -7.21
N ILE A 89 -4.71 3.03 -7.03
CA ILE A 89 -3.97 4.30 -7.14
C ILE A 89 -4.06 4.84 -8.58
N GLY A 90 -4.02 3.98 -9.58
CA GLY A 90 -4.32 4.40 -10.95
C GLY A 90 -5.72 5.01 -11.10
N ASP A 91 -6.74 4.32 -10.60
CA ASP A 91 -8.14 4.78 -10.69
C ASP A 91 -8.38 6.10 -9.97
N LEU A 92 -7.81 6.25 -8.77
CA LEU A 92 -8.01 7.41 -7.92
C LEU A 92 -7.19 8.62 -8.38
N SER A 93 -6.13 8.42 -9.19
CA SER A 93 -5.25 9.50 -9.66
C SER A 93 -5.96 10.52 -10.56
N TYR A 94 -7.07 10.13 -11.21
CA TYR A 94 -7.87 11.05 -12.02
C TYR A 94 -9.13 11.58 -11.32
N MET A 95 -9.31 11.21 -10.05
CA MET A 95 -10.38 11.70 -9.19
C MET A 95 -9.89 12.88 -8.34
N LEU A 96 -10.67 13.24 -7.33
CA LEU A 96 -10.25 14.23 -6.34
C LEU A 96 -9.12 13.68 -5.44
N PRO A 97 -8.12 14.50 -5.07
CA PRO A 97 -7.02 14.10 -4.18
C PRO A 97 -7.49 13.46 -2.86
N GLU A 98 -8.65 13.88 -2.34
CA GLU A 98 -9.26 13.36 -1.12
C GLU A 98 -9.60 11.86 -1.22
N PHE A 99 -9.89 11.34 -2.42
CA PHE A 99 -10.12 9.91 -2.63
C PHE A 99 -8.81 9.12 -2.52
N MET A 100 -7.76 9.59 -3.18
CA MET A 100 -6.41 9.02 -3.08
C MET A 100 -5.97 8.99 -1.62
N GLN A 101 -6.12 10.13 -0.94
CA GLN A 101 -5.73 10.27 0.45
C GLN A 101 -6.54 9.36 1.38
N SER A 102 -7.85 9.22 1.16
CA SER A 102 -8.69 8.31 1.95
C SER A 102 -8.29 6.84 1.77
N PHE A 103 -7.95 6.44 0.55
CA PHE A 103 -7.44 5.08 0.27
C PHE A 103 -6.11 4.83 0.97
N LEU A 104 -5.15 5.75 0.83
CA LEU A 104 -3.85 5.67 1.48
C LEU A 104 -3.97 5.70 3.01
N ALA A 105 -4.86 6.50 3.57
CA ALA A 105 -5.10 6.53 5.01
C ALA A 105 -5.73 5.21 5.51
N GLY A 106 -6.63 4.60 4.72
CA GLY A 106 -7.16 3.26 5.01
C GLY A 106 -6.08 2.19 5.07
N GLU A 107 -5.11 2.25 4.16
CA GLU A 107 -3.93 1.37 4.16
C GLU A 107 -3.14 1.51 5.49
N ALA A 108 -2.81 2.73 5.91
CA ALA A 108 -2.10 2.94 7.19
C ALA A 108 -2.95 2.58 8.42
N ALA A 109 -4.26 2.81 8.36
CA ALA A 109 -5.18 2.45 9.43
C ALA A 109 -5.20 0.93 9.65
N SER A 110 -5.06 0.13 8.57
CA SER A 110 -4.93 -1.33 8.67
C SER A 110 -3.66 -1.74 9.44
N GLY A 111 -2.54 -1.04 9.24
CA GLY A 111 -1.28 -1.27 9.97
C GLY A 111 -1.38 -0.89 11.45
N ALA A 112 -2.01 0.24 11.75
CA ALA A 112 -2.27 0.69 13.13
C ALA A 112 -3.20 -0.28 13.87
N LEU A 113 -4.30 -0.71 13.22
CA LEU A 113 -5.23 -1.70 13.74
C LEU A 113 -4.53 -3.04 14.01
N THR A 114 -3.73 -3.53 13.06
CA THR A 114 -2.94 -4.77 13.20
C THR A 114 -1.98 -4.67 14.38
N SER A 115 -1.32 -3.53 14.56
CA SER A 115 -0.43 -3.28 15.70
C SER A 115 -1.18 -3.28 17.04
N GLY A 116 -2.34 -2.63 17.09
CA GLY A 116 -3.22 -2.64 18.26
C GLY A 116 -3.69 -4.05 18.62
N LEU A 117 -4.17 -4.81 17.64
CA LEU A 117 -4.55 -6.22 17.81
C LEU A 117 -3.38 -7.06 18.29
N ARG A 118 -2.17 -6.82 17.78
CA ARG A 118 -0.96 -7.54 18.22
C ARG A 118 -0.58 -7.23 19.66
N LEU A 119 -0.67 -5.98 20.09
CA LEU A 119 -0.44 -5.57 21.47
C LEU A 119 -1.50 -6.18 22.42
N MET A 120 -2.78 -6.09 22.04
CA MET A 120 -3.88 -6.67 22.81
C MET A 120 -3.79 -8.19 22.93
N THR A 121 -3.57 -8.89 21.82
CA THR A 121 -3.43 -10.36 21.83
C THR A 121 -2.25 -10.79 22.69
N LYS A 122 -1.13 -10.08 22.60
CA LYS A 122 0.00 -10.37 23.50
C LYS A 122 -0.36 -10.13 24.97
N ALA A 123 -1.09 -9.06 25.28
CA ALA A 123 -1.48 -8.75 26.67
C ALA A 123 -2.44 -9.80 27.24
N ILE A 124 -3.44 -10.20 26.46
CA ILE A 124 -4.49 -11.15 26.85
C ILE A 124 -3.93 -12.58 26.94
N PHE A 125 -3.11 -12.98 25.97
CA PHE A 125 -2.72 -14.38 25.80
C PHE A 125 -1.30 -14.71 26.32
N ASN A 126 -0.58 -13.76 26.94
CA ASN A 126 0.80 -13.98 27.40
C ASN A 126 0.96 -15.21 28.31
N ASN A 127 -0.08 -15.53 29.09
CA ASN A 127 -0.09 -16.61 30.08
C ASN A 127 -0.93 -17.82 29.65
N SER A 128 -1.48 -17.84 28.42
CA SER A 128 -2.27 -18.96 27.91
C SER A 128 -1.38 -19.98 27.20
N LYS A 129 -1.61 -21.28 27.43
CA LYS A 129 -1.14 -22.34 26.52
C LYS A 129 -1.67 -22.04 25.10
N ASP A 130 -0.80 -22.11 24.10
CA ASP A 130 -1.07 -21.75 22.70
C ASP A 130 -1.60 -20.32 22.45
N GLY A 131 -1.31 -19.39 23.37
CA GLY A 131 -1.81 -18.03 23.31
C GLY A 131 -1.52 -17.29 21.99
N LEU A 132 -0.31 -17.49 21.44
CA LEU A 132 0.11 -16.89 20.18
C LEU A 132 -0.73 -17.39 18.99
N ARG A 133 -1.02 -18.70 18.96
CA ARG A 133 -1.81 -19.32 17.91
C ARG A 133 -3.27 -18.90 17.99
N LYS A 134 -3.86 -18.86 19.19
CA LYS A 134 -5.23 -18.33 19.38
C LYS A 134 -5.34 -16.89 18.91
N GLY A 135 -4.36 -16.05 19.23
CA GLY A 135 -4.27 -14.67 18.74
C GLY A 135 -4.18 -14.59 17.22
N ALA A 136 -3.38 -15.46 16.59
CA ALA A 136 -3.25 -15.52 15.13
C ALA A 136 -4.55 -16.00 14.44
N ILE A 137 -5.20 -17.05 14.97
CA ILE A 137 -6.49 -17.53 14.45
C ILE A 137 -7.54 -16.41 14.52
N MET A 138 -7.64 -15.72 15.66
CA MET A 138 -8.56 -14.59 15.81
C MET A 138 -8.26 -13.47 14.80
N PHE A 139 -6.97 -13.15 14.60
CA PHE A 139 -6.54 -12.16 13.60
C PHE A 139 -6.94 -12.57 12.17
N PHE A 140 -6.70 -13.82 11.77
CA PHE A 140 -7.05 -14.28 10.42
C PHE A 140 -8.57 -14.36 10.20
N ILE A 141 -9.35 -14.72 11.21
CA ILE A 141 -10.82 -14.69 11.13
C ILE A 141 -11.32 -13.26 10.90
N ILE A 142 -10.87 -12.30 11.73
CA ILE A 142 -11.25 -10.90 11.58
C ILE A 142 -10.83 -10.37 10.20
N SER A 143 -9.58 -10.65 9.79
CA SER A 143 -9.06 -10.23 8.49
C SER A 143 -9.87 -10.82 7.34
N THR A 144 -10.25 -12.10 7.40
CA THR A 144 -11.09 -12.76 6.37
C THR A 144 -12.43 -12.05 6.19
N ILE A 145 -13.06 -11.64 7.30
CA ILE A 145 -14.33 -10.90 7.26
C ILE A 145 -14.14 -9.51 6.63
N PHE A 146 -13.09 -8.79 7.01
CA PHE A 146 -12.77 -7.47 6.45
C PHE A 146 -12.45 -7.54 4.95
N GLU A 147 -11.66 -8.52 4.52
CA GLU A 147 -11.35 -8.71 3.10
C GLU A 147 -12.59 -9.03 2.27
N LEU A 148 -13.49 -9.88 2.78
CA LEU A 148 -14.77 -10.15 2.11
C LEU A 148 -15.62 -8.88 2.02
N LEU A 149 -15.65 -8.07 3.08
CA LEU A 149 -16.33 -6.79 3.07
C LEU A 149 -15.71 -5.84 2.03
N CYS A 150 -14.38 -5.77 1.90
CA CYS A 150 -13.70 -5.00 0.86
C CYS A 150 -14.11 -5.45 -0.56
N VAL A 151 -14.17 -6.76 -0.81
CA VAL A 151 -14.68 -7.31 -2.08
C VAL A 151 -16.11 -6.82 -2.35
N ILE A 152 -17.01 -6.94 -1.38
CA ILE A 152 -18.42 -6.55 -1.52
C ILE A 152 -18.54 -5.04 -1.76
N LEU A 153 -17.85 -4.23 -0.96
CA LEU A 153 -17.87 -2.77 -1.07
C LEU A 153 -17.34 -2.31 -2.44
N TYR A 154 -16.22 -2.86 -2.90
CA TYR A 154 -15.67 -2.54 -4.21
C TYR A 154 -16.58 -3.01 -5.35
N ALA A 155 -17.11 -4.24 -5.27
CA ALA A 155 -17.94 -4.81 -6.33
C ALA A 155 -19.28 -4.09 -6.50
N PHE A 156 -19.95 -3.75 -5.40
CA PHE A 156 -21.35 -3.35 -5.41
C PHE A 156 -21.62 -1.91 -4.98
N VAL A 157 -20.77 -1.31 -4.13
CA VAL A 157 -21.00 0.03 -3.58
C VAL A 157 -20.19 1.07 -4.36
N PHE A 158 -18.87 0.91 -4.43
CA PHE A 158 -17.94 1.86 -5.05
C PHE A 158 -18.33 2.32 -6.48
N PRO A 159 -18.65 1.44 -7.45
CA PRO A 159 -19.03 1.85 -8.81
C PRO A 159 -20.37 2.59 -8.89
N LYS A 160 -21.21 2.48 -7.85
CA LYS A 160 -22.54 3.09 -7.82
C LYS A 160 -22.52 4.52 -7.26
N LEU A 161 -21.41 4.96 -6.66
CA LEU A 161 -21.29 6.31 -6.12
C LEU A 161 -21.36 7.36 -7.25
N PRO A 162 -22.25 8.37 -7.16
CA PRO A 162 -22.44 9.35 -8.24
C PRO A 162 -21.15 10.07 -8.66
N ILE A 163 -20.33 10.44 -7.68
CA ILE A 163 -19.04 11.10 -7.93
C ILE A 163 -18.01 10.19 -8.62
N VAL A 164 -18.00 8.90 -8.28
CA VAL A 164 -17.14 7.91 -8.93
C VAL A 164 -17.58 7.70 -10.38
N LYS A 165 -18.89 7.64 -10.65
CA LYS A 165 -19.43 7.59 -12.01
C LYS A 165 -19.03 8.81 -12.82
N TYR A 166 -19.13 10.01 -12.24
CA TYR A 166 -18.74 11.25 -12.90
C TYR A 166 -17.28 11.22 -13.36
N TYR A 167 -16.33 10.89 -12.48
CA TYR A 167 -14.91 10.86 -12.83
C TYR A 167 -14.58 9.77 -13.85
N ARG A 168 -15.21 8.60 -13.74
CA ARG A 168 -15.04 7.51 -14.73
C ARG A 168 -15.59 7.90 -16.10
N SER A 169 -16.75 8.58 -16.16
CA SER A 169 -17.30 9.07 -17.42
C SER A 169 -16.40 10.15 -18.05
N LYS A 170 -15.86 11.06 -17.24
CA LYS A 170 -14.88 12.06 -17.68
C LYS A 170 -13.61 11.41 -18.23
N ALA A 171 -13.06 10.43 -17.53
CA ALA A 171 -11.89 9.68 -17.99
C ALA A 171 -12.18 8.96 -19.32
N ALA A 172 -13.39 8.40 -19.49
CA ALA A 172 -13.82 7.78 -20.74
C ALA A 172 -13.91 8.79 -21.90
N SER A 173 -14.49 9.98 -21.67
CA SER A 173 -14.54 11.05 -22.68
C SER A 173 -13.16 11.58 -23.07
N GLU A 174 -12.18 11.47 -22.16
CA GLU A 174 -10.77 11.80 -22.42
C GLU A 174 -9.99 10.65 -23.08
N GLY A 175 -10.66 9.55 -23.47
CA GLY A 175 -10.09 8.43 -24.21
C GLY A 175 -9.64 7.23 -23.36
N SER A 176 -10.01 7.17 -22.07
CA SER A 176 -9.69 6.02 -21.22
C SER A 176 -10.54 4.80 -21.56
N LYS A 177 -9.89 3.69 -21.88
CA LYS A 177 -10.54 2.38 -22.08
C LYS A 177 -10.59 1.53 -20.81
N THR A 178 -9.91 1.96 -19.74
CA THR A 178 -9.77 1.15 -18.53
C THR A 178 -11.04 1.12 -17.69
N VAL A 179 -11.91 2.12 -17.85
CA VAL A 179 -13.13 2.36 -17.06
C VAL A 179 -14.41 1.76 -17.64
N THR A 180 -14.37 1.08 -18.79
CA THR A 180 -15.58 0.61 -19.49
C THR A 180 -16.45 -0.34 -18.66
N ALA A 181 -15.87 -1.40 -18.06
CA ALA A 181 -16.63 -2.31 -17.21
C ALA A 181 -17.07 -1.66 -15.88
N ASP A 182 -16.35 -0.64 -15.42
CA ASP A 182 -16.70 0.13 -14.23
C ASP A 182 -17.93 1.00 -14.46
N LEU A 183 -18.05 1.63 -15.63
CA LEU A 183 -19.23 2.38 -16.05
C LEU A 183 -20.44 1.46 -16.21
N ALA A 184 -20.26 0.31 -16.85
CA ALA A 184 -21.32 -0.70 -17.01
C ALA A 184 -21.87 -1.15 -15.64
N ALA A 185 -20.99 -1.41 -14.67
CA ALA A 185 -21.39 -1.75 -13.30
C ALA A 185 -22.06 -0.59 -12.55
N GLY A 186 -21.75 0.65 -12.92
CA GLY A 186 -22.45 1.86 -12.48
C GLY A 186 -23.80 2.08 -13.18
N GLY A 187 -24.20 1.23 -14.11
CA GLY A 187 -25.43 1.38 -14.90
C GLY A 187 -25.32 2.37 -16.06
N ILE A 188 -24.11 2.73 -16.47
CA ILE A 188 -23.85 3.62 -17.62
C ILE A 188 -23.36 2.75 -18.77
N GLN A 189 -24.15 2.64 -19.83
CA GLN A 189 -23.72 2.01 -21.08
C GLN A 189 -22.97 3.05 -21.91
N THR A 190 -21.71 2.80 -22.20
CA THR A 190 -20.95 3.59 -23.18
C THR A 190 -21.34 3.11 -24.58
N SER A 191 -22.26 3.81 -25.25
CA SER A 191 -22.46 3.59 -26.69
C SER A 191 -21.19 4.00 -27.45
N PRO A 192 -20.74 3.20 -28.45
CA PRO A 192 -19.65 3.59 -29.34
C PRO A 192 -19.92 4.88 -30.12
N GLU A 193 -21.19 5.27 -30.23
CA GLU A 193 -21.70 6.33 -31.11
C GLU A 193 -21.58 7.76 -30.56
N GLY A 194 -21.13 7.94 -29.30
CA GLY A 194 -20.87 9.26 -28.73
C GLY A 194 -19.48 9.84 -29.06
N ALA A 195 -18.63 9.09 -29.76
CA ALA A 195 -17.26 9.48 -30.09
C ALA A 195 -17.14 10.34 -31.38
N THR A 196 -18.24 10.94 -31.84
CA THR A 196 -18.30 11.81 -33.03
C THR A 196 -18.46 13.29 -32.72
N GLY A 197 -18.45 13.70 -31.44
CA GLY A 197 -18.33 15.11 -31.05
C GLY A 197 -16.86 15.46 -30.82
N GLU A 198 -16.24 16.13 -31.80
CA GLU A 198 -14.92 16.81 -31.73
C GLU A 198 -13.93 16.22 -30.71
N SER A 199 -13.55 14.95 -30.89
CA SER A 199 -12.31 14.49 -30.27
C SER A 199 -11.17 15.13 -31.05
N THR A 200 -10.76 16.34 -30.65
CA THR A 200 -9.37 16.74 -30.82
C THR A 200 -8.56 15.54 -30.34
N GLN A 201 -7.92 14.83 -31.27
CA GLN A 201 -6.97 13.76 -30.99
C GLN A 201 -5.82 14.41 -30.23
N PHE A 202 -6.01 14.64 -28.95
CA PHE A 202 -4.90 14.97 -28.07
C PHE A 202 -4.02 13.73 -28.05
N GLU A 203 -2.83 13.89 -28.60
CA GLU A 203 -1.83 12.85 -28.66
C GLU A 203 -1.51 12.41 -27.22
N ARG A 204 -2.03 11.25 -26.81
CA ARG A 204 -1.82 10.69 -25.48
C ARG A 204 -0.32 10.56 -25.26
N LYS A 205 0.21 11.17 -24.19
CA LYS A 205 1.64 11.03 -23.87
C LYS A 205 1.99 9.56 -23.66
N GLY A 206 3.08 9.14 -24.30
CA GLY A 206 3.61 7.81 -24.07
C GLY A 206 4.13 7.66 -22.63
N LYS A 207 4.06 6.45 -22.07
CA LYS A 207 4.53 6.18 -20.69
C LYS A 207 5.99 6.61 -20.44
N LYS A 208 6.86 6.45 -21.46
CA LYS A 208 8.26 6.91 -21.37
C LYS A 208 8.35 8.43 -21.20
N GLN A 209 7.49 9.18 -21.88
CA GLN A 209 7.41 10.63 -21.74
C GLN A 209 6.85 11.03 -20.38
N LEU A 210 5.76 10.38 -19.93
CA LEU A 210 5.20 10.60 -18.60
C LEU A 210 6.22 10.35 -17.48
N LEU A 211 6.97 9.25 -17.59
CA LEU A 211 8.05 8.95 -16.64
C LEU A 211 9.16 10.00 -16.71
N LYS A 212 9.58 10.43 -17.91
CA LYS A 212 10.63 11.44 -18.07
C LYS A 212 10.22 12.80 -17.46
N GLU A 213 8.95 13.19 -17.60
CA GLU A 213 8.42 14.44 -17.05
C GLU A 213 8.18 14.41 -15.53
N ASN A 214 8.10 13.21 -14.93
CA ASN A 214 7.81 13.01 -13.51
C ASN A 214 8.84 12.10 -12.83
N ILE A 215 10.06 12.11 -13.35
CA ILE A 215 11.14 11.25 -12.82
C ILE A 215 11.52 11.66 -11.40
N ASP A 216 11.38 12.96 -11.07
CA ASP A 216 11.50 13.50 -9.72
C ASP A 216 10.54 12.78 -8.76
N TYR A 217 9.24 12.76 -9.07
CA TYR A 217 8.25 12.08 -8.24
C TYR A 217 8.45 10.57 -8.16
N ALA A 218 8.87 9.92 -9.26
CA ALA A 218 9.16 8.49 -9.28
C ALA A 218 10.36 8.15 -8.37
N LEU A 219 11.44 8.93 -8.46
CA LEU A 219 12.60 8.78 -7.59
C LEU A 219 12.25 9.12 -6.14
N ASP A 220 11.42 10.13 -5.89
CA ASP A 220 10.94 10.48 -4.56
C ASP A 220 10.20 9.31 -3.91
N MET A 221 9.28 8.65 -4.63
CA MET A 221 8.61 7.44 -4.13
C MET A 221 9.59 6.31 -3.81
N PHE A 222 10.51 6.02 -4.73
CA PHE A 222 11.51 4.98 -4.53
C PHE A 222 12.40 5.26 -3.32
N MET A 223 12.85 6.50 -3.16
CA MET A 223 13.67 6.94 -2.04
C MET A 223 12.91 6.87 -0.71
N ILE A 224 11.64 7.28 -0.68
CA ILE A 224 10.76 7.19 0.49
C ILE A 224 10.70 5.76 1.00
N TYR A 225 10.38 4.80 0.11
CA TYR A 225 10.19 3.41 0.49
C TYR A 225 11.50 2.65 0.69
N THR A 226 12.56 2.95 -0.07
CA THR A 226 13.91 2.39 0.16
C THR A 226 14.38 2.71 1.58
N LEU A 227 14.30 3.98 1.98
CA LEU A 227 14.68 4.39 3.33
C LEU A 227 13.81 3.71 4.38
N THR A 228 12.48 3.80 4.23
CA THR A 228 11.54 3.23 5.19
C THR A 228 11.75 1.73 5.36
N LEU A 229 11.84 0.95 4.26
CA LEU A 229 12.00 -0.51 4.31
C LEU A 229 13.39 -0.95 4.79
N SER A 230 14.42 -0.11 4.64
CA SER A 230 15.76 -0.38 5.20
C SER A 230 15.78 -0.32 6.74
N ILE A 231 14.86 0.44 7.34
CA ILE A 231 14.78 0.63 8.80
C ILE A 231 13.64 -0.19 9.40
N PHE A 232 12.43 -0.02 8.86
CA PHE A 232 11.20 -0.64 9.35
C PHE A 232 10.80 -1.83 8.46
N PRO A 233 10.43 -2.99 9.04
CA PRO A 233 10.46 -3.33 10.47
C PRO A 233 11.79 -3.97 10.92
N GLY A 234 12.65 -4.38 9.99
CA GLY A 234 13.80 -5.26 10.22
C GLY A 234 14.76 -4.76 11.30
N PHE A 235 15.44 -3.65 11.03
CA PHE A 235 16.41 -3.02 11.95
C PHE A 235 15.78 -2.75 13.33
N LEU A 236 14.55 -2.23 13.35
CA LEU A 236 13.84 -1.92 14.60
C LEU A 236 13.56 -3.16 15.46
N SER A 237 13.41 -4.34 14.84
CA SER A 237 13.11 -5.59 15.53
C SER A 237 14.35 -6.38 15.99
N GLU A 238 15.52 -6.12 15.42
CA GLU A 238 16.71 -6.97 15.59
C GLU A 238 17.93 -6.23 16.15
N ASP A 239 18.13 -4.96 15.82
CA ASP A 239 19.40 -4.25 16.02
C ASP A 239 19.36 -3.14 17.10
N THR A 240 18.32 -3.11 17.93
CA THR A 240 18.09 -2.01 18.88
C THR A 240 18.58 -2.29 20.32
N GLY A 241 19.30 -3.39 20.54
CA GLY A 241 20.03 -3.67 21.79
C GLY A 241 19.15 -4.08 22.98
N LYS A 242 19.57 -3.73 24.21
CA LYS A 242 18.85 -4.04 25.46
C LYS A 242 17.96 -2.87 25.87
N HIS A 243 16.70 -3.14 26.16
CA HIS A 243 15.67 -2.14 26.44
C HIS A 243 14.74 -2.61 27.57
N SER A 244 14.24 -1.67 28.38
CA SER A 244 13.40 -2.01 29.55
C SER A 244 12.06 -2.62 29.17
N LEU A 245 11.56 -2.34 27.96
CA LEU A 245 10.33 -2.91 27.41
C LEU A 245 10.46 -4.39 27.03
N GLY A 246 11.66 -4.98 27.07
CA GLY A 246 11.88 -6.39 26.77
C GLY A 246 11.22 -6.83 25.46
N THR A 247 10.48 -7.94 25.47
CA THR A 247 9.83 -8.48 24.26
C THR A 247 8.72 -7.57 23.69
N TRP A 248 8.29 -6.52 24.40
CA TRP A 248 7.31 -5.55 23.91
C TRP A 248 7.91 -4.46 23.04
N TYR A 249 9.23 -4.27 23.10
CA TYR A 249 9.85 -3.12 22.48
C TYR A 249 9.63 -3.02 20.98
N ALA A 250 9.93 -4.10 20.23
CA ALA A 250 9.68 -4.14 18.79
C ALA A 250 8.20 -3.91 18.44
N LEU A 251 7.27 -4.42 19.26
CA LEU A 251 5.84 -4.21 19.04
C LEU A 251 5.43 -2.75 19.25
N VAL A 252 6.00 -2.09 20.26
CA VAL A 252 5.81 -0.66 20.51
C VAL A 252 6.38 0.16 19.35
N LEU A 253 7.60 -0.12 18.90
CA LEU A 253 8.19 0.58 17.76
C LEU A 253 7.33 0.43 16.50
N ILE A 254 6.86 -0.79 16.21
CA ILE A 254 5.98 -1.04 15.05
C ILE A 254 4.65 -0.30 15.18
N ALA A 255 4.05 -0.30 16.38
CA ALA A 255 2.82 0.45 16.63
C ALA A 255 3.02 1.95 16.46
N MET A 256 4.12 2.50 16.97
CA MET A 256 4.43 3.92 16.86
C MET A 256 4.66 4.32 15.40
N TYR A 257 5.40 3.52 14.62
CA TYR A 257 5.53 3.74 13.18
C TYR A 257 4.15 3.79 12.49
N ASN A 258 3.31 2.77 12.69
CA ASN A 258 2.03 2.65 11.99
C ASN A 258 1.03 3.75 12.39
N VAL A 259 0.98 4.13 13.67
CA VAL A 259 0.12 5.23 14.13
C VAL A 259 0.57 6.55 13.52
N TRP A 260 1.87 6.83 13.50
CA TRP A 260 2.36 8.08 12.95
C TRP A 260 2.34 8.10 11.41
N ASP A 261 2.47 6.94 10.73
CA ASP A 261 2.19 6.83 9.29
C ASP A 261 0.74 7.21 8.98
N LEU A 262 -0.22 6.69 9.76
CA LEU A 262 -1.62 7.06 9.65
C LEU A 262 -1.84 8.56 9.85
N VAL A 263 -1.27 9.14 10.91
CA VAL A 263 -1.33 10.59 11.15
C VAL A 263 -0.75 11.35 9.95
N GLY A 264 0.44 10.94 9.49
CA GLY A 264 1.14 11.55 8.35
C GLY A 264 0.30 11.56 7.08
N ARG A 265 -0.46 10.49 6.81
CA ARG A 265 -1.35 10.43 5.63
C ARG A 265 -2.55 11.36 5.74
N TYR A 266 -2.96 11.77 6.94
CA TYR A 266 -4.03 12.76 7.14
C TYR A 266 -3.53 14.21 7.20
N VAL A 267 -2.26 14.45 7.54
CA VAL A 267 -1.66 15.80 7.62
C VAL A 267 -1.98 16.67 6.38
N PRO A 268 -1.89 16.17 5.13
CA PRO A 268 -2.21 16.98 3.94
C PRO A 268 -3.66 17.46 3.82
N LEU A 269 -4.61 16.96 4.63
CA LEU A 269 -5.98 17.52 4.67
C LEU A 269 -5.97 18.98 5.14
N ILE A 270 -4.98 19.35 5.96
CA ILE A 270 -4.80 20.71 6.42
C ILE A 270 -4.09 21.47 5.29
N LYS A 271 -4.85 22.24 4.51
CA LYS A 271 -4.36 22.91 3.28
C LYS A 271 -3.09 23.74 3.46
N ILE A 272 -2.90 24.35 4.64
CA ILE A 272 -1.74 25.21 4.95
C ILE A 272 -0.44 24.41 5.00
N ILE A 273 -0.50 23.14 5.40
CA ILE A 273 0.66 22.24 5.53
C ILE A 273 0.72 21.22 4.39
N ASN A 274 -0.18 21.29 3.41
CA ASN A 274 -0.09 20.45 2.22
C ASN A 274 1.06 20.92 1.33
N MET A 275 2.07 20.07 1.15
CA MET A 275 3.24 20.41 0.35
C MET A 275 3.03 19.99 -1.11
N GLU A 276 2.85 20.98 -1.99
CA GLU A 276 2.65 20.74 -3.43
C GLU A 276 3.86 21.11 -4.31
N SER A 277 4.85 21.81 -3.74
CA SER A 277 6.05 22.23 -4.48
C SER A 277 6.97 21.04 -4.72
N ARG A 278 7.15 20.66 -6.00
CA ARG A 278 8.10 19.62 -6.46
C ARG A 278 9.45 19.72 -5.75
N LYS A 279 10.05 20.92 -5.75
CA LYS A 279 11.37 21.15 -5.14
C LYS A 279 11.38 20.90 -3.63
N LEU A 280 10.32 21.31 -2.92
CA LEU A 280 10.23 21.10 -1.48
C LEU A 280 10.02 19.62 -1.14
N ILE A 281 9.19 18.92 -1.91
CA ILE A 281 8.97 17.47 -1.77
C ILE A 281 10.30 16.73 -1.91
N THR A 282 11.00 16.92 -3.03
CA THR A 282 12.28 16.24 -3.28
C THR A 282 13.33 16.59 -2.20
N THR A 283 13.39 17.86 -1.78
CA THR A 283 14.31 18.28 -0.71
C THR A 283 13.98 17.55 0.60
N ALA A 284 12.69 17.47 0.98
CA ALA A 284 12.25 16.77 2.18
C ALA A 284 12.56 15.26 2.10
N VAL A 285 12.35 14.62 0.94
CA VAL A 285 12.68 13.21 0.71
C VAL A 285 14.17 12.96 0.88
N VAL A 286 15.03 13.77 0.26
CA VAL A 286 16.49 13.64 0.38
C VAL A 286 16.93 13.85 1.84
N LEU A 287 16.37 14.84 2.54
CA LEU A 287 16.69 15.09 3.95
C LEU A 287 16.28 13.93 4.87
N ARG A 288 15.28 13.12 4.52
CA ARG A 288 14.92 11.93 5.32
C ARG A 288 16.07 10.94 5.43
N PHE A 289 17.04 10.90 4.51
CA PHE A 289 18.20 10.00 4.64
C PHE A 289 19.11 10.32 5.83
N LEU A 290 18.99 11.52 6.43
CA LEU A 290 19.62 11.83 7.71
C LEU A 290 19.09 10.96 8.87
N LEU A 291 17.95 10.29 8.67
CA LEU A 291 17.44 9.32 9.63
C LEU A 291 18.34 8.09 9.73
N VAL A 292 19.01 7.65 8.67
CA VAL A 292 19.91 6.47 8.72
C VAL A 292 21.01 6.63 9.77
N PRO A 293 21.86 7.68 9.73
CA PRO A 293 22.85 7.89 10.77
C PRO A 293 22.21 8.19 12.13
N ALA A 294 21.04 8.84 12.19
CA ALA A 294 20.34 9.11 13.46
C ALA A 294 19.88 7.81 14.14
N PHE A 295 19.30 6.86 13.40
CA PHE A 295 18.90 5.54 13.90
C PHE A 295 20.12 4.73 14.35
N TYR A 296 21.19 4.73 13.56
CA TYR A 296 22.43 4.04 13.90
C TYR A 296 23.05 4.57 15.20
N PHE A 297 23.16 5.90 15.34
CA PHE A 297 23.67 6.53 16.55
C PHE A 297 22.78 6.25 17.76
N THR A 298 21.46 6.34 17.58
CA THR A 298 20.48 6.09 18.64
C THR A 298 20.48 4.63 19.10
N ALA A 299 20.69 3.67 18.21
CA ALA A 299 20.79 2.25 18.58
C ALA A 299 22.02 1.96 19.47
N LYS A 300 23.11 2.72 19.30
CA LYS A 300 24.34 2.54 20.08
C LYS A 300 24.38 3.33 21.39
N TYR A 301 23.92 4.57 21.34
CA TYR A 301 24.13 5.56 22.41
C TYR A 301 22.83 6.15 22.95
N GLY A 302 21.74 5.99 22.21
CA GLY A 302 20.45 6.56 22.56
C GLY A 302 19.69 5.73 23.58
N THR A 303 18.75 6.39 24.27
CA THR A 303 17.77 5.70 25.12
C THR A 303 16.62 5.17 24.27
N GLN A 304 15.86 4.23 24.83
CA GLN A 304 14.66 3.68 24.17
C GLN A 304 13.66 4.75 23.71
N GLY A 305 13.57 5.89 24.42
CA GLY A 305 12.67 6.99 24.09
C GLY A 305 13.06 7.71 22.79
N TRP A 306 14.35 7.88 22.53
CA TRP A 306 14.84 8.45 21.28
C TRP A 306 14.54 7.56 20.09
N MET A 307 14.67 6.24 20.24
CA MET A 307 14.32 5.29 19.18
C MET A 307 12.83 5.31 18.87
N ILE A 308 11.98 5.40 19.90
CA ILE A 308 10.52 5.57 19.74
C ILE A 308 10.20 6.86 19.01
N PHE A 309 10.86 7.97 19.36
CA PHE A 309 10.70 9.26 18.70
C PHE A 309 11.11 9.20 17.22
N LEU A 310 12.30 8.67 16.91
CA LEU A 310 12.76 8.54 15.52
C LEU A 310 11.85 7.63 14.69
N THR A 311 11.36 6.54 15.29
CA THR A 311 10.40 5.62 14.64
C THR A 311 9.07 6.30 14.35
N SER A 312 8.59 7.14 15.27
CA SER A 312 7.39 7.95 15.09
C SER A 312 7.58 8.95 13.95
N PHE A 313 8.71 9.65 13.92
CA PHE A 313 9.04 10.59 12.85
C PHE A 313 9.23 9.89 11.49
N LEU A 314 9.80 8.69 11.48
CA LEU A 314 9.90 7.87 10.27
C LEU A 314 8.52 7.56 9.69
N GLY A 315 7.57 7.12 10.53
CA GLY A 315 6.18 6.89 10.13
C GLY A 315 5.51 8.17 9.63
N LEU A 316 5.55 9.24 10.42
CA LEU A 316 4.96 10.54 10.05
C LEU A 316 5.46 11.05 8.70
N SER A 317 6.78 11.06 8.50
CA SER A 317 7.38 11.54 7.26
C SER A 317 7.14 10.60 6.07
N ASN A 318 7.02 9.29 6.30
CA ASN A 318 6.65 8.32 5.26
C ASN A 318 5.24 8.63 4.73
N GLY A 319 4.24 8.61 5.60
CA GLY A 319 2.84 8.80 5.22
C GLY A 319 2.60 10.18 4.59
N TYR A 320 3.18 11.23 5.18
CA TYR A 320 3.02 12.60 4.70
C TYR A 320 3.57 12.78 3.28
N LEU A 321 4.83 12.38 3.04
CA LEU A 321 5.45 12.58 1.73
C LEU A 321 4.84 11.68 0.65
N THR A 322 4.44 10.45 0.99
CA THR A 322 3.72 9.55 0.07
C THR A 322 2.44 10.21 -0.45
N VAL A 323 1.63 10.81 0.42
CA VAL A 323 0.39 11.49 0.01
C VAL A 323 0.71 12.74 -0.81
N CYS A 324 1.71 13.54 -0.42
CA CYS A 324 2.10 14.72 -1.20
C CYS A 324 2.53 14.35 -2.63
N VAL A 325 3.33 13.30 -2.81
CA VAL A 325 3.76 12.85 -4.15
C VAL A 325 2.58 12.32 -4.96
N LEU A 326 1.79 11.38 -4.41
CA LEU A 326 0.70 10.72 -5.14
C LEU A 326 -0.46 11.65 -5.49
N THR A 327 -0.63 12.76 -4.76
CA THR A 327 -1.65 13.78 -5.07
C THR A 327 -1.13 14.92 -5.93
N ALA A 328 0.17 15.23 -5.90
CA ALA A 328 0.76 16.29 -6.71
C ALA A 328 1.14 15.83 -8.11
N ALA A 329 1.65 14.61 -8.27
CA ALA A 329 2.16 14.11 -9.54
C ALA A 329 1.11 14.04 -10.68
N PRO A 330 -0.12 13.58 -10.44
CA PRO A 330 -1.14 13.51 -11.50
C PRO A 330 -1.71 14.87 -11.92
N LYS A 331 -1.42 15.96 -11.21
CA LYS A 331 -1.99 17.29 -11.54
C LYS A 331 -1.51 17.78 -12.90
N GLY A 332 -2.45 18.30 -13.70
CA GLY A 332 -2.17 18.86 -15.04
C GLY A 332 -2.19 17.84 -16.17
N TYR A 333 -2.44 16.56 -15.89
CA TYR A 333 -2.61 15.50 -16.89
C TYR A 333 -4.09 15.14 -17.09
N LYS A 334 -4.39 14.45 -18.20
CA LYS A 334 -5.74 13.88 -18.45
C LYS A 334 -5.92 12.53 -17.76
N GLY A 335 -7.15 12.07 -17.59
CA GLY A 335 -7.49 10.82 -16.91
C GLY A 335 -6.67 9.59 -17.33
N PRO A 336 -6.48 9.31 -18.64
CA PRO A 336 -5.65 8.19 -19.08
C PRO A 336 -4.16 8.30 -18.71
N GLU A 337 -3.64 9.53 -18.59
CA GLU A 337 -2.25 9.81 -18.23
C GLU A 337 -2.08 9.80 -16.72
N GLN A 338 -3.05 10.33 -15.98
CA GLN A 338 -3.14 10.25 -14.52
C GLN A 338 -3.19 8.79 -14.03
N ASN A 339 -4.02 7.95 -14.67
CA ASN A 339 -4.07 6.51 -14.37
C ASN A 339 -2.73 5.81 -14.62
N ALA A 340 -2.10 6.11 -15.77
CA ALA A 340 -0.80 5.56 -16.11
C ALA A 340 0.29 6.03 -15.12
N LEU A 341 0.28 7.31 -14.72
CA LEU A 341 1.23 7.87 -13.78
C LEU A 341 1.07 7.26 -12.38
N GLY A 342 -0.16 7.08 -11.89
CA GLY A 342 -0.42 6.37 -10.64
C GLY A 342 0.18 4.96 -10.63
N ASN A 343 0.01 4.22 -11.74
CA ASN A 343 0.61 2.89 -11.91
C ASN A 343 2.15 2.91 -11.93
N ILE A 344 2.74 3.90 -12.62
CA ILE A 344 4.19 4.09 -12.65
C ILE A 344 4.70 4.36 -11.23
N LEU A 345 4.05 5.25 -10.47
CA LEU A 345 4.49 5.57 -9.11
C LEU A 345 4.40 4.36 -8.19
N VAL A 346 3.36 3.53 -8.28
CA VAL A 346 3.28 2.26 -7.53
C VAL A 346 4.38 1.29 -7.90
N PHE A 347 4.81 1.25 -9.17
CA PHE A 347 5.98 0.46 -9.56
C PHE A 347 7.25 0.92 -8.80
N PHE A 348 7.42 2.22 -8.54
CA PHE A 348 8.53 2.73 -7.73
C PHE A 348 8.33 2.60 -6.21
N ILE A 349 7.10 2.34 -5.74
CA ILE A 349 6.83 1.95 -4.33
C ILE A 349 7.28 0.51 -4.07
N LEU A 350 7.00 -0.39 -5.02
CA LEU A 350 7.23 -1.83 -4.90
C LEU A 350 8.60 -2.28 -5.44
N GLY A 351 9.39 -1.36 -5.99
CA GLY A 351 10.65 -1.63 -6.70
C GLY A 351 11.91 -1.38 -5.91
#